data_AF-A0A699RSU6-F1
#
_entry.id   AF-A0A699RSU6-F1
#
_cell.length_a   1.000
_cell.length_b   1.000
_cell.length_c   1.000
_cell.angle_alpha   90.00
_cell.angle_beta   90.00
_cell.angle_gamma   90.00
#
_symmetry.space_group_name_H-M   'P 1'
#
loop_
_entity.id
_entity.type
_entity.pdbx_description
1 polymer ?
#
loop_
_entity_poly.entity_id
_entity_poly.type
_entity_poly.pdbx_seq_one_letter_code
_entity_poly.pdbx_strand_id
1 'polypeptide(L)' 'MKTQTSNTLHNAIMEAGRKDRPPMLAPGNYVQWKSRIKRYIHTKPNHKLIHYCLDNPPYELGWKDKEVPTSEGSLVTRT' A
#
# COMPACT_ATOMS: atom_id res chain seq x y z
N MET A 1 -8.32 20.53 18.53
CA MET A 1 -8.01 21.48 17.44
C MET A 1 -6.51 21.51 17.20
N LYS A 2 -6.02 21.63 15.96
CA LYS A 2 -4.63 22.05 15.70
C LYS A 2 -4.58 23.58 15.70
N THR A 3 -3.62 24.18 16.38
CA THR A 3 -3.40 25.63 16.37
C THR A 3 -2.72 26.07 15.07
N GLN A 4 -2.99 27.31 14.64
CA GLN A 4 -2.43 27.89 13.41
C GLN A 4 -0.89 27.80 13.40
N THR A 5 -0.24 28.10 14.53
CA THR A 5 1.21 27.98 14.75
C THR A 5 1.76 26.58 14.48
N SER A 6 1.03 25.52 14.86
CA SER A 6 1.44 24.13 14.64
C SER A 6 1.46 23.77 13.14
N ASN A 7 0.47 24.25 12.38
CA ASN A 7 0.41 24.05 10.94
C ASN A 7 1.52 24.84 10.22
N THR A 8 1.80 26.09 10.63
CA THR A 8 2.90 26.90 10.10
C THR A 8 4.25 26.22 10.31
N LEU A 9 4.52 25.74 11.53
CA LEU A 9 5.79 25.07 11.86
C LEU A 9 5.95 23.73 11.12
N HIS A 10 4.86 22.96 10.94
CA HIS A 10 4.88 21.75 10.12
C HIS A 10 5.23 22.05 8.66
N ASN A 11 4.62 23.08 8.06
CA ASN A 11 4.88 23.47 6.68
C ASN A 11 6.32 23.99 6.48
N ALA A 12 6.84 24.76 7.44
CA ALA A 12 8.23 25.25 7.40
C ALA A 12 9.25 24.09 7.41
N ILE A 13 9.03 23.06 8.24
CA ILE A 13 9.87 21.85 8.26
C ILE A 13 9.78 21.09 6.92
N MET A 14 8.58 20.98 6.35
CA MET A 14 8.36 20.29 5.07
C MET A 14 9.03 21.00 3.88
N GLU A 15 8.97 22.33 3.79
CA GLU A 15 9.66 23.09 2.73
C GLU A 15 11.17 23.18 2.93
N ALA A 16 11.66 23.33 4.17
CA ALA A 16 13.10 23.32 4.45
C ALA A 16 13.75 21.99 4.01
N GLY A 17 13.06 20.87 4.23
CA GLY A 17 13.51 19.55 3.77
C GLY A 17 13.20 19.23 2.31
N ARG A 18 12.69 20.16 1.49
CA ARG A 18 12.15 19.84 0.15
C ARG A 18 13.18 19.88 -0.99
N LYS A 19 14.28 20.62 -0.84
CA LYS A 19 15.32 20.71 -1.88
C LYS A 19 16.17 19.45 -1.99
N ASP A 20 16.61 18.91 -0.85
CA ASP A 20 17.61 17.83 -0.80
C ASP A 20 17.00 16.43 -0.62
N ARG A 21 15.69 16.36 -0.37
CA ARG A 21 14.98 15.09 -0.19
C ARG A 21 14.50 14.55 -1.55
N PRO A 22 14.69 13.25 -1.85
CA PRO A 22 14.08 12.62 -3.02
C PRO A 22 12.56 12.90 -3.07
N PRO A 23 11.98 13.11 -4.27
CA PRO A 23 10.57 13.49 -4.41
C PRO A 23 9.70 12.48 -3.67
N MET A 24 9.02 12.96 -2.62
CA MET A 24 8.28 12.10 -1.71
C MET A 24 7.16 11.41 -2.48
N LEU A 25 7.27 10.08 -2.62
CA LEU A 25 6.27 9.27 -3.33
C LEU A 25 4.87 9.64 -2.84
N ALA A 26 3.98 9.99 -3.78
CA ALA A 26 2.62 10.40 -3.46
C ALA A 26 1.98 9.38 -2.49
N PRO A 27 1.34 9.79 -1.38
CA PRO A 27 0.99 8.87 -0.30
C PRO A 27 0.17 7.63 -0.69
N GLY A 28 -0.66 7.71 -1.74
CA GLY A 28 -1.40 6.57 -2.30
C GLY A 28 -0.55 5.58 -3.10
N ASN A 29 0.59 6.00 -3.66
CA ASN A 29 1.42 5.17 -4.55
C ASN A 29 2.33 4.21 -3.78
N TYR A 30 2.76 4.54 -2.56
CA TYR A 30 3.62 3.67 -1.76
C TYR A 30 2.82 2.76 -0.80
N VAL A 31 2.22 1.72 -1.37
CA VAL A 31 1.45 0.71 -0.63
C VAL A 31 2.36 -0.12 0.28
N GLN A 32 2.63 0.37 1.49
CA GLN A 32 3.62 -0.20 2.42
C GLN A 32 3.46 -1.72 2.64
N TRP A 33 2.22 -2.22 2.72
CA TRP A 33 1.97 -3.64 2.96
C TRP A 33 2.45 -4.53 1.81
N LYS A 34 2.34 -4.08 0.55
CA LYS A 34 2.86 -4.81 -0.62
C LYS A 34 4.39 -4.95 -0.54
N SER A 35 5.09 -3.87 -0.19
CA SER A 35 6.54 -3.88 0.00
C SER A 35 6.98 -4.78 1.17
N ARG A 36 6.23 -4.75 2.29
CA ARG A 36 6.48 -5.62 3.46
C ARG A 36 6.29 -7.10 3.10
N ILE A 37 5.22 -7.46 2.37
CA ILE A 37 4.98 -8.84 1.90
C ILE A 37 6.07 -9.28 0.92
N LYS A 38 6.40 -8.49 -0.11
CA LYS A 38 7.48 -8.84 -1.06
C LYS A 38 8.80 -9.13 -0.35
N ARG A 39 9.19 -8.28 0.61
CA ARG A 39 10.40 -8.49 1.43
C ARG A 39 10.30 -9.74 2.30
N TYR A 40 9.15 -10.00 2.92
CA TYR A 40 8.93 -11.18 3.76
C TYR A 40 9.03 -12.49 2.96
N ILE A 41 8.45 -12.55 1.76
CA ILE A 41 8.54 -13.73 0.89
C ILE A 41 10.00 -13.97 0.49
N HIS A 42 10.69 -12.93 0.03
CA HIS A 42 12.04 -13.05 -0.53
C HIS A 42 13.11 -13.47 0.49
N THR A 43 12.92 -13.22 1.80
CA THR A 43 13.89 -13.59 2.85
C THR A 43 13.62 -14.95 3.52
N LYS A 44 12.66 -15.74 3.01
CA LYS A 44 12.31 -17.05 3.60
C LYS A 44 12.94 -18.22 2.82
N PRO A 45 13.40 -19.29 3.49
CA PRO A 45 14.02 -20.43 2.80
C PRO A 45 13.05 -21.15 1.83
N ASN A 46 11.75 -21.10 2.11
CA ASN A 46 10.70 -21.65 1.25
C ASN A 46 10.14 -20.62 0.23
N HIS A 47 10.85 -19.52 -0.07
CA HIS A 47 10.37 -18.48 -0.99
C HIS A 47 9.87 -19.02 -2.35
N LYS A 48 10.56 -20.02 -2.93
CA LYS A 48 10.16 -20.66 -4.19
C LYS A 48 8.78 -21.34 -4.10
N LEU A 49 8.50 -22.02 -2.99
CA LEU A 49 7.20 -22.65 -2.75
C LEU A 49 6.11 -21.61 -2.52
N ILE A 50 6.42 -20.52 -1.81
CA ILE A 50 5.45 -19.43 -1.61
C ILE A 50 5.10 -18.76 -2.94
N HIS A 51 6.08 -18.54 -3.83
CA HIS A 51 5.82 -18.08 -5.20
C HIS A 51 4.96 -19.08 -5.99
N TYR A 52 5.34 -20.37 -6.00
CA TYR A 52 4.59 -21.42 -6.69
C TYR A 52 3.11 -21.47 -6.28
N CYS A 53 2.82 -21.34 -4.97
CA CYS A 53 1.44 -21.30 -4.44
C CYS A 53 0.69 -19.99 -4.66
N LEU A 54 1.35 -18.91 -5.08
CA LEU A 54 0.72 -17.66 -5.51
C LEU A 54 0.38 -17.68 -7.00
N ASP A 55 1.27 -18.27 -7.81
CA ASP A 55 1.08 -18.44 -9.25
C ASP A 55 0.12 -19.60 -9.57
N ASN A 56 0.12 -20.65 -8.72
CA ASN A 56 -0.74 -21.83 -8.79
C ASN A 56 -1.50 -22.00 -7.46
N PRO A 57 -2.57 -21.21 -7.21
CA PRO A 57 -3.32 -21.31 -5.97
C PRO A 57 -4.02 -22.69 -5.87
N PRO A 58 -3.93 -23.39 -4.72
CA PRO A 58 -4.46 -24.77 -4.57
C PRO A 58 -5.99 -24.85 -4.53
N TYR A 59 -6.67 -23.71 -4.49
CA TYR A 59 -8.11 -23.55 -4.61
C TYR A 59 -8.39 -22.36 -5.53
N GLU A 60 -9.44 -22.43 -6.35
CA GLU A 60 -9.86 -21.26 -7.11
C GLU A 60 -10.26 -20.14 -6.16
N LEU A 61 -9.64 -18.97 -6.35
CA LEU A 61 -10.02 -17.77 -5.62
C LEU A 61 -11.34 -17.28 -6.24
N GLY A 62 -12.45 -17.77 -5.67
CA GLY A 62 -13.80 -17.22 -5.79
C GLY A 62 -13.89 -15.84 -5.12
N TRP A 63 -13.01 -14.95 -5.59
CA TRP A 63 -12.81 -13.54 -5.24
C TRP A 63 -13.12 -12.65 -6.45
N LYS A 64 -13.34 -13.26 -7.63
CA LYS A 64 -13.85 -12.58 -8.83
C LYS A 64 -15.30 -12.17 -8.63
N ASP A 65 -16.09 -13.07 -8.06
CA ASP A 65 -17.54 -12.97 -7.90
C ASP A 65 -17.96 -12.38 -6.55
N LYS A 66 -16.99 -11.97 -5.72
CA LYS A 66 -17.24 -11.35 -4.42
C LYS A 66 -17.17 -9.83 -4.56
N GLU A 67 -18.34 -9.22 -4.58
CA GLU A 67 -18.48 -7.78 -4.42
C GLU A 67 -17.73 -7.34 -3.16
N VAL A 68 -16.75 -6.45 -3.32
CA VAL A 68 -16.04 -5.84 -2.19
C VAL A 68 -16.78 -4.56 -1.83
N PRO A 69 -17.42 -4.45 -0.65
CA PRO A 69 -18.09 -3.23 -0.25
C PRO A 69 -17.06 -2.11 -0.12
N THR A 70 -17.14 -1.10 -0.98
CA THR A 70 -16.36 0.13 -0.79
C THR A 70 -16.97 0.91 0.38
N SER A 71 -16.16 1.71 1.07
CA SER A 71 -16.62 2.54 2.21
C SER A 71 -17.63 3.64 1.82
N GLU A 72 -17.88 3.82 0.52
CA GLU A 72 -18.86 4.77 -0.04
C GLU A 72 -20.17 4.08 -0.46
N GLY A 73 -20.33 2.77 -0.15
CA GLY A 73 -21.55 2.01 -0.42
C GLY A 73 -21.73 1.56 -1.88
N SER A 74 -20.78 1.86 -2.76
CA SER A 74 -20.81 1.42 -4.16
C SER A 74 -20.17 0.02 -4.31
N LEU A 75 -20.91 -0.90 -4.91
CA LEU A 75 -20.46 -2.25 -5.26
C LEU A 75 -19.92 -2.20 -6.69
N VAL A 76 -18.59 -2.24 -6.84
CA VAL A 76 -17.94 -2.11 -8.15
C VAL A 76 -17.65 -3.49 -8.73
N THR A 77 -18.50 -3.94 -9.64
CA THR A 77 -18.28 -5.15 -10.46
C THR A 77 -17.01 -4.98 -11.28
N ARG A 78 -16.02 -5.85 -11.06
CA ARG A 78 -14.79 -5.90 -11.86
C ARG A 78 -14.88 -7.03 -12.90
N THR A 79 -15.41 -6.66 -14.06
CA THR A 79 -15.26 -7.39 -15.32
C THR A 79 -13.79 -7.56 -15.70
#